data_AF-A0A0F9QJF2-F1
#
_entry.id   AF-A0A0F9QJF2-F1
#
_cell.length_a   1.000
_cell.length_b   1.000
_cell.length_c   1.000
_cell.angle_alpha   90.00
_cell.angle_beta   90.00
_cell.angle_gamma   90.00
#
_symmetry.space_group_name_H-M   'P 1'
#
loop_
_entity.id
_entity.type
_entity.pdbx_description
1 polymer ?
#
loop_
_entity_poly.entity_id
_entity_poly.type
_entity_poly.pdbx_seq_one_letter_code
_entity_poly.pdbx_strand_id
1 'polypeptide(L)'
;MNTNQTVAQLLMIPLIVFLLTSFFYVDKTPEEVNEVVVLEPIEVIRLPDDRGDLYVFMGAMAERESLNTPTVVNRYGYLGKYQFSPKTLWALGRRFRVTEQQFLGTEALQDSAMVQYLLDNRTIIQDLIVRFDGRWYRGLYITESGLLAGAHLVGPHGLRAFLDPTYAMVRNGTRYRPRIIDGNGVHVGVYIEQFSRYALDNLQ
;
A
#
# COMPACT_ATOMS: atom_id res chain seq x y z
N MET A 1 -34.75 1.19 49.30
CA MET A 1 -33.96 2.44 49.41
C MET A 1 -32.50 2.05 49.61
N ASN A 2 -31.63 2.62 48.77
CA ASN A 2 -30.18 2.47 48.74
C ASN A 2 -29.49 3.01 50.01
N THR A 3 -28.35 2.41 50.37
CA THR A 3 -27.03 3.07 50.61
C THR A 3 -25.99 1.97 50.92
N ASN A 4 -25.12 1.61 49.97
CA ASN A 4 -23.73 2.08 49.75
C ASN A 4 -22.77 1.78 50.94
N GLN A 5 -21.85 0.82 50.75
CA GLN A 5 -20.38 0.98 50.55
C GLN A 5 -19.65 1.41 51.85
N THR A 6 -18.48 0.90 52.29
CA THR A 6 -17.27 0.38 51.62
C THR A 6 -16.30 -0.20 52.69
N VAL A 7 -15.19 -0.83 52.25
CA VAL A 7 -13.93 -1.17 52.97
C VAL A 7 -14.02 -2.36 53.95
N ALA A 8 -13.19 -3.41 53.92
CA ALA A 8 -11.74 -3.46 53.74
C ALA A 8 -11.24 -4.82 53.22
N GLN A 9 -10.27 -4.79 52.30
CA GLN A 9 -9.48 -5.94 51.86
C GLN A 9 -8.35 -6.20 52.87
N LEU A 10 -8.15 -7.47 53.21
CA LEU A 10 -7.22 -7.96 54.23
C LEU A 10 -6.08 -8.77 53.58
N LEU A 11 -4.82 -8.33 53.79
CA LEU A 11 -3.56 -9.08 53.99
C LEU A 11 -3.17 -10.23 53.00
N MET A 12 -2.13 -10.13 52.15
CA MET A 12 -0.66 -10.21 52.37
C MET A 12 0.00 -11.63 52.33
N ILE A 13 0.83 -11.87 51.28
CA ILE A 13 2.14 -12.62 51.19
C ILE A 13 2.13 -14.18 51.06
N PRO A 14 3.16 -14.94 50.53
CA PRO A 14 4.26 -14.75 49.54
C PRO A 14 4.41 -15.84 48.42
N LEU A 15 5.25 -15.52 47.41
CA LEU A 15 6.36 -16.30 46.79
C LEU A 15 6.44 -17.83 47.01
N ILE A 16 6.35 -18.62 45.92
CA ILE A 16 7.02 -19.92 45.81
C ILE A 16 7.75 -20.01 44.46
N VAL A 17 9.07 -20.15 44.56
CA VAL A 17 10.02 -20.53 43.52
C VAL A 17 9.97 -22.05 43.34
N PHE A 18 9.95 -22.56 42.11
CA PHE A 18 10.36 -23.93 41.84
C PHE A 18 11.19 -23.99 40.55
N LEU A 19 12.42 -24.48 40.68
CA LEU A 19 13.44 -24.63 39.66
C LEU A 19 13.67 -26.14 39.42
N LEU A 20 14.00 -26.50 38.16
CA LEU A 20 14.72 -27.73 37.71
C LEU A 20 13.96 -29.08 37.75
N THR A 21 14.12 -30.06 36.84
CA THR A 21 15.22 -30.44 35.92
C THR A 21 14.72 -31.33 34.75
N SER A 22 15.41 -31.19 33.59
CA SER A 22 15.89 -32.20 32.62
C SER A 22 15.03 -33.36 32.10
N PHE A 23 14.96 -33.48 30.77
CA PHE A 23 15.13 -34.77 30.08
C PHE A 23 15.97 -34.58 28.81
N PHE A 24 16.97 -35.45 28.65
CA PHE A 24 17.82 -35.58 27.47
C PHE A 24 17.00 -36.07 26.27
N TYR A 25 17.29 -35.57 25.07
CA TYR A 25 16.98 -36.31 23.85
C TYR A 25 18.14 -36.23 22.85
N VAL A 26 18.39 -37.37 22.25
CA VAL A 26 19.59 -37.79 21.51
C VAL A 26 19.55 -37.32 20.06
N ASP A 27 20.74 -37.03 19.54
CA ASP A 27 21.03 -36.61 18.18
C ASP A 27 20.77 -37.72 17.13
N LYS A 28 20.07 -37.37 16.04
CA LYS A 28 20.05 -38.10 14.76
C LYS A 28 19.68 -37.13 13.65
N THR A 29 20.66 -36.75 12.83
CA THR A 29 20.43 -36.18 11.50
C THR A 29 19.99 -37.27 10.52
N PRO A 30 19.02 -36.96 9.65
CA PRO A 30 19.13 -37.29 8.24
C PRO A 30 19.11 -36.00 7.40
N GLU A 31 20.04 -35.97 6.47
CA GLU A 31 20.25 -35.00 5.40
C GLU A 31 18.97 -34.75 4.60
N GLU A 32 18.52 -33.49 4.54
CA GLU A 32 17.48 -33.03 3.60
C GLU A 32 18.10 -32.00 2.66
N VAL A 33 18.32 -32.45 1.42
CA VAL A 33 18.84 -31.66 0.30
C VAL A 33 17.77 -30.65 -0.08
N ASN A 34 17.89 -29.41 0.39
CA ASN A 34 17.15 -28.29 -0.17
C ASN A 34 18.09 -27.53 -1.11
N GLU A 35 17.81 -27.72 -2.40
CA GLU A 35 18.40 -27.00 -3.52
C GLU A 35 18.50 -25.51 -3.20
N VAL A 36 19.72 -25.00 -3.09
CA VAL A 36 19.95 -23.55 -2.97
C VAL A 36 19.57 -22.96 -4.32
N VAL A 37 18.32 -22.49 -4.42
CA VAL A 37 17.94 -21.59 -5.51
C VAL A 37 18.75 -20.33 -5.30
N VAL A 38 19.89 -20.25 -5.99
CA VAL A 38 20.62 -19.00 -6.16
C VAL A 38 19.69 -18.11 -6.96
N LEU A 39 18.94 -17.25 -6.27
CA LEU A 39 18.23 -16.17 -6.92
C LEU A 39 19.32 -15.31 -7.57
N GLU A 40 19.39 -15.36 -8.90
CA GLU A 40 20.00 -14.30 -9.69
C GLU A 40 19.58 -12.97 -9.03
N PRO A 41 20.52 -12.10 -8.64
CA PRO A 41 20.13 -10.82 -8.06
C PRO A 41 19.19 -10.17 -9.07
N ILE A 42 17.93 -9.97 -8.67
CA ILE A 42 17.02 -9.09 -9.40
C ILE A 42 17.85 -7.83 -9.59
N GLU A 43 18.02 -7.41 -10.85
CA GLU A 43 18.67 -6.16 -11.15
C GLU A 43 17.81 -5.08 -10.49
N VAL A 44 18.16 -4.75 -9.24
CA VAL A 44 17.58 -3.64 -8.51
C VAL A 44 18.03 -2.47 -9.34
N ILE A 45 17.10 -1.94 -10.14
CA ILE A 45 17.29 -0.69 -10.86
C ILE A 45 17.77 0.29 -9.79
N ARG A 46 19.08 0.55 -9.75
CA ARG A 46 19.63 1.63 -8.95
C ARG A 46 19.20 2.87 -9.69
N LEU A 47 18.03 3.36 -9.31
CA LEU A 47 17.56 4.66 -9.72
C LEU A 47 18.67 5.66 -9.36
N PRO A 48 19.11 6.51 -10.30
CA PRO A 48 20.12 7.53 -10.04
C PRO A 48 19.72 8.34 -8.80
N ASP A 49 20.67 8.66 -7.93
CA ASP A 49 20.41 9.43 -6.70
C ASP A 49 20.11 10.89 -7.04
N ASP A 50 18.85 11.15 -7.41
CA ASP A 50 18.26 12.45 -7.69
C ASP A 50 16.96 12.66 -6.88
N ARG A 51 16.81 11.95 -5.74
CA ARG A 51 15.62 11.67 -4.88
C ARG A 51 14.78 12.87 -4.40
N GLY A 52 14.64 13.90 -5.23
CA GLY A 52 13.63 14.92 -5.20
C GLY A 52 12.22 14.34 -5.22
N ASP A 53 11.26 15.25 -5.34
CA ASP A 53 9.85 15.12 -4.99
C ASP A 53 9.17 13.74 -5.19
N LEU A 54 9.57 12.87 -6.13
CA LEU A 54 9.12 11.47 -6.20
C LEU A 54 9.38 10.65 -4.93
N TYR A 55 10.58 10.69 -4.33
CA TYR A 55 10.87 9.91 -3.12
C TYR A 55 10.03 10.43 -1.93
N VAL A 56 9.88 11.75 -1.85
CA VAL A 56 9.03 12.40 -0.83
C VAL A 56 7.55 12.05 -1.05
N PHE A 57 7.09 12.05 -2.30
CA PHE A 57 5.75 11.63 -2.69
C PHE A 57 5.48 10.17 -2.29
N MET A 58 6.40 9.26 -2.63
CA MET A 58 6.28 7.84 -2.28
C MET A 58 6.29 7.64 -0.76
N GLY A 59 7.18 8.32 -0.03
CA GLY A 59 7.20 8.27 1.44
C GLY A 59 5.90 8.78 2.06
N ALA A 60 5.31 9.86 1.52
CA ALA A 60 4.03 10.39 1.97
C ALA A 60 2.86 9.46 1.62
N MET A 61 2.88 8.80 0.46
CA MET A 61 1.89 7.77 0.09
C MET A 61 1.99 6.58 1.04
N ALA A 62 3.18 6.05 1.27
CA ALA A 62 3.39 4.92 2.18
C ALA A 62 2.99 5.24 3.63
N GLU A 63 3.26 6.46 4.10
CA GLU A 63 2.78 6.94 5.40
C GLU A 63 1.26 6.94 5.45
N ARG A 64 0.60 7.50 4.41
CA ARG A 64 -0.85 7.61 4.34
C ARG A 64 -1.56 6.26 4.27
N GLU A 65 -0.96 5.29 3.60
CA GLU A 65 -1.51 3.96 3.34
C GLU A 65 -1.26 2.98 4.49
N SER A 66 -0.09 3.02 5.13
CA SER A 66 0.34 1.98 6.06
C SER A 66 1.21 2.44 7.24
N LEU A 67 1.38 3.76 7.44
CA LEU A 67 2.39 4.30 8.35
C LEU A 67 3.78 3.74 8.03
N ASN A 68 4.11 3.67 6.74
CA ASN A 68 5.38 3.12 6.24
C ASN A 68 5.69 1.68 6.67
N THR A 69 4.66 0.83 6.88
CA THR A 69 4.85 -0.55 7.36
C THR A 69 4.90 -1.55 6.19
N PRO A 70 6.06 -2.19 5.86
CA PRO A 70 6.17 -3.05 4.68
C PRO A 70 5.49 -4.42 4.82
N THR A 71 5.23 -4.87 6.04
CA THR A 71 4.73 -6.22 6.33
C THR A 71 3.24 -6.27 6.58
N VAL A 72 2.54 -5.14 6.54
CA VAL A 72 1.11 -5.08 6.90
C VAL A 72 0.23 -5.63 5.78
N VAL A 73 -0.82 -6.34 6.18
CA VAL A 73 -1.94 -6.71 5.31
C VAL A 73 -3.23 -6.24 5.96
N ASN A 74 -4.03 -5.44 5.26
CA ASN A 74 -5.29 -4.93 5.83
C ASN A 74 -6.45 -5.94 5.69
N ARG A 75 -7.61 -5.60 6.28
CA ARG A 75 -8.81 -6.46 6.27
C ARG A 75 -9.37 -6.79 4.88
N TYR A 76 -8.98 -6.04 3.84
CA TYR A 76 -9.34 -6.28 2.45
C TYR A 76 -8.26 -7.06 1.68
N GLY A 77 -7.19 -7.48 2.36
CA GLY A 77 -6.06 -8.20 1.78
C GLY A 77 -5.08 -7.30 1.04
N TYR A 78 -5.06 -5.99 1.30
CA TYR A 78 -4.12 -5.09 0.62
C TYR A 78 -2.77 -5.11 1.33
N LEU A 79 -1.68 -5.08 0.57
CA LEU A 79 -0.38 -5.51 1.04
C LEU A 79 0.66 -4.38 1.06
N GLY A 80 1.44 -4.37 2.14
CA GLY A 80 2.68 -3.61 2.28
C GLY A 80 2.50 -2.10 2.38
N LYS A 81 3.63 -1.38 2.17
CA LYS A 81 3.78 0.07 2.36
C LYS A 81 2.68 0.86 1.64
N TYR A 82 2.39 0.46 0.41
CA TYR A 82 1.48 1.16 -0.49
C TYR A 82 0.11 0.48 -0.62
N GLN A 83 -0.20 -0.47 0.26
CA GLN A 83 -1.50 -1.16 0.28
C GLN A 83 -1.97 -1.63 -1.11
N PHE A 84 -1.12 -2.37 -1.84
CA PHE A 84 -1.52 -2.87 -3.15
C PHE A 84 -2.64 -3.90 -3.03
N SER A 85 -3.69 -3.77 -3.84
CA SER A 85 -4.74 -4.80 -3.92
C SER A 85 -4.19 -6.14 -4.43
N PRO A 86 -4.76 -7.30 -4.07
CA PRO A 86 -4.34 -8.59 -4.60
C PRO A 86 -4.36 -8.65 -6.13
N LYS A 87 -5.31 -7.96 -6.79
CA LYS A 87 -5.38 -7.88 -8.25
C LYS A 87 -4.21 -7.09 -8.83
N THR A 88 -3.87 -5.95 -8.21
CA THR A 88 -2.73 -5.13 -8.60
C THR A 88 -1.44 -5.91 -8.39
N LEU A 89 -1.28 -6.55 -7.24
CA LEU A 89 -0.14 -7.40 -6.94
C LEU A 89 -0.07 -8.61 -7.87
N TRP A 90 -1.18 -9.21 -8.31
CA TRP A 90 -1.14 -10.27 -9.31
C TRP A 90 -0.64 -9.75 -10.66
N ALA A 91 -1.08 -8.56 -11.09
CA ALA A 91 -0.60 -7.93 -12.31
C ALA A 91 0.90 -7.62 -12.24
N LEU A 92 1.35 -7.06 -11.11
CA LEU A 92 2.76 -6.75 -10.84
C LEU A 92 3.59 -8.03 -10.62
N GLY A 93 3.05 -9.02 -9.93
CA GLY A 93 3.70 -10.30 -9.59
C GLY A 93 3.94 -11.17 -10.83
N ARG A 94 3.09 -11.09 -11.86
CA ARG A 94 3.43 -11.67 -13.18
C ARG A 94 4.64 -10.98 -13.83
N ARG A 95 4.86 -9.70 -13.56
CA ARG A 95 5.97 -8.90 -14.09
C ARG A 95 7.26 -9.13 -13.29
N PHE A 96 7.18 -9.14 -11.96
CA PHE A 96 8.32 -9.28 -11.05
C PHE A 96 8.64 -10.74 -10.66
N ARG A 97 7.72 -11.68 -10.90
CA ARG A 97 7.84 -13.12 -10.55
C ARG A 97 8.09 -13.36 -9.05
N VAL A 98 7.28 -12.73 -8.21
CA VAL A 98 7.43 -12.74 -6.74
C VAL A 98 6.19 -13.28 -6.04
N THR A 99 6.39 -14.00 -4.93
CA THR A 99 5.31 -14.42 -4.03
C THR A 99 4.92 -13.28 -3.09
N GLU A 100 3.74 -13.40 -2.45
CA GLU A 100 3.30 -12.46 -1.42
C GLU A 100 4.30 -12.34 -0.26
N GLN A 101 4.84 -13.47 0.21
CA GLN A 101 5.84 -13.47 1.28
C GLN A 101 7.11 -12.74 0.87
N GLN A 102 7.60 -12.97 -0.36
CA GLN A 102 8.76 -12.24 -0.90
C GLN A 102 8.47 -10.74 -1.04
N PHE A 103 7.25 -10.38 -1.45
CA PHE A 103 6.81 -9.00 -1.59
C PHE A 103 6.78 -8.26 -0.25
N LEU A 104 6.15 -8.85 0.78
CA LEU A 104 6.08 -8.28 2.13
C LEU A 104 7.45 -8.25 2.82
N GLY A 105 8.35 -9.19 2.50
CA GLY A 105 9.70 -9.26 3.06
C GLY A 105 10.72 -8.33 2.41
N THR A 106 10.40 -7.69 1.27
CA THR A 106 11.38 -6.93 0.48
C THR A 106 10.88 -5.52 0.18
N GLU A 107 11.27 -4.54 1.00
CA GLU A 107 10.84 -3.15 0.83
C GLU A 107 11.22 -2.55 -0.54
N ALA A 108 12.45 -2.78 -1.01
CA ALA A 108 12.92 -2.29 -2.31
C ALA A 108 12.05 -2.78 -3.49
N LEU A 109 11.49 -4.00 -3.38
CA LEU A 109 10.57 -4.55 -4.36
C LEU A 109 9.22 -3.82 -4.34
N GLN A 110 8.74 -3.42 -3.16
CA GLN A 110 7.51 -2.62 -3.04
C GLN A 110 7.70 -1.23 -3.62
N ASP A 111 8.85 -0.60 -3.39
CA ASP A 111 9.19 0.70 -3.97
C ASP A 111 9.30 0.62 -5.50
N SER A 112 9.98 -0.41 -6.02
CA SER A 112 10.08 -0.65 -7.47
C SER A 112 8.70 -0.89 -8.10
N ALA A 113 7.84 -1.65 -7.41
CA ALA A 113 6.47 -1.90 -7.81
C ALA A 113 5.63 -0.62 -7.82
N MET A 114 5.84 0.28 -6.86
CA MET A 114 5.16 1.58 -6.80
C MET A 114 5.56 2.50 -7.95
N VAL A 115 6.86 2.62 -8.25
CA VAL A 115 7.31 3.39 -9.42
C VAL A 115 6.67 2.86 -10.70
N GLN A 116 6.71 1.54 -10.92
CA GLN A 116 6.08 0.95 -12.10
C GLN A 116 4.57 1.18 -12.15
N TYR A 117 3.88 1.06 -11.01
CA TYR A 117 2.44 1.30 -10.92
C TYR A 117 2.07 2.76 -11.22
N LEU A 118 2.89 3.72 -10.79
CA LEU A 118 2.73 5.13 -11.13
C LEU A 118 2.92 5.38 -12.63
N LEU A 119 3.92 4.77 -13.27
CA LEU A 119 4.15 4.87 -14.72
C LEU A 119 2.99 4.27 -15.53
N ASP A 120 2.50 3.10 -15.12
CA ASP A 120 1.37 2.44 -15.76
C ASP A 120 0.11 3.32 -15.66
N ASN A 121 -0.15 3.88 -14.47
CA ASN A 121 -1.28 4.80 -14.28
C ASN A 121 -1.10 6.10 -15.06
N ARG A 122 0.08 6.72 -15.06
CA ARG A 122 0.42 7.92 -15.84
C ARG A 122 0.03 7.72 -17.30
N THR A 123 0.40 6.58 -17.87
CA THR A 123 0.04 6.20 -19.24
C THR A 123 -1.48 6.11 -19.43
N ILE A 124 -2.18 5.44 -18.52
CA ILE A 124 -3.64 5.24 -18.60
C ILE A 124 -4.41 6.57 -18.48
N ILE A 125 -3.90 7.51 -17.69
CA ILE A 125 -4.56 8.79 -17.39
C ILE A 125 -3.93 9.97 -18.13
N GLN A 126 -3.06 9.72 -19.10
CA GLN A 126 -2.29 10.76 -19.80
C GLN A 126 -3.20 11.85 -20.39
N ASP A 127 -4.35 11.48 -20.94
CA ASP A 127 -5.33 12.43 -21.45
C ASP A 127 -5.96 13.30 -20.34
N LEU A 128 -6.09 12.77 -19.13
CA LEU A 128 -6.56 13.53 -17.97
C LEU A 128 -5.48 14.49 -17.47
N ILE A 129 -4.23 14.05 -17.41
CA ILE A 129 -3.08 14.91 -17.04
C ILE A 129 -3.03 16.10 -17.99
N VAL A 130 -3.00 15.86 -19.31
CA VAL A 130 -2.96 16.92 -20.34
C VAL A 130 -4.14 17.90 -20.21
N ARG A 131 -5.32 17.41 -19.83
CA ARG A 131 -6.52 18.24 -19.75
C ARG A 131 -6.63 19.05 -18.46
N PHE A 132 -6.15 18.52 -17.34
CA PHE A 132 -6.47 19.05 -16.02
C PHE A 132 -5.27 19.53 -15.21
N ASP A 133 -4.05 19.07 -15.50
CA ASP A 133 -2.85 19.50 -14.78
C ASP A 133 -2.68 21.04 -14.83
N GLY A 134 -2.34 21.62 -13.68
CA GLY A 134 -2.21 23.07 -13.48
C GLY A 134 -3.54 23.85 -13.47
N ARG A 135 -4.69 23.18 -13.33
CA ARG A 135 -6.03 23.83 -13.38
C ARG A 135 -6.84 23.61 -12.11
N TRP A 136 -7.73 24.55 -11.84
CA TRP A 136 -8.74 24.39 -10.81
C TRP A 136 -9.94 23.59 -11.34
N TYR A 137 -10.34 22.55 -10.61
CA TYR A 137 -11.55 21.77 -10.89
C TYR A 137 -12.30 21.51 -9.59
N ARG A 138 -13.55 21.99 -9.51
CA ARG A 138 -14.43 21.83 -8.34
C ARG A 138 -13.78 22.24 -7.01
N GLY A 139 -13.02 23.34 -7.03
CA GLY A 139 -12.34 23.85 -5.85
C GLY A 139 -11.03 23.14 -5.50
N LEU A 140 -10.58 22.16 -6.30
CA LEU A 140 -9.28 21.51 -6.14
C LEU A 140 -8.29 22.05 -7.18
N TYR A 141 -7.06 22.35 -6.75
CA TYR A 141 -5.95 22.57 -7.68
C TYR A 141 -5.42 21.21 -8.14
N ILE A 142 -5.62 20.91 -9.41
CA ILE A 142 -5.27 19.62 -9.99
C ILE A 142 -3.81 19.67 -10.44
N THR A 143 -3.04 18.68 -9.98
CA THR A 143 -1.69 18.43 -10.48
C THR A 143 -1.53 16.97 -10.88
N GLU A 144 -0.52 16.68 -11.70
CA GLU A 144 -0.17 15.32 -12.07
C GLU A 144 0.01 14.39 -10.84
N SER A 145 0.73 14.83 -9.82
CA SER A 145 0.94 14.06 -8.60
C SER A 145 -0.37 13.78 -7.85
N GLY A 146 -1.26 14.77 -7.78
CA GLY A 146 -2.60 14.59 -7.21
C GLY A 146 -3.45 13.61 -8.02
N LEU A 147 -3.36 13.67 -9.35
CA LEU A 147 -4.05 12.72 -10.24
C LEU A 147 -3.54 11.29 -10.06
N LEU A 148 -2.23 11.08 -9.97
CA LEU A 148 -1.64 9.77 -9.74
C LEU A 148 -2.02 9.20 -8.37
N ALA A 149 -2.03 10.04 -7.32
CA ALA A 149 -2.51 9.65 -6.00
C ALA A 149 -4.02 9.29 -6.02
N GLY A 150 -4.84 10.07 -6.73
CA GLY A 150 -6.25 9.77 -6.92
C GLY A 150 -6.48 8.47 -7.68
N ALA A 151 -5.68 8.20 -8.72
CA ALA A 151 -5.71 6.93 -9.45
C ALA A 151 -5.28 5.75 -8.57
N HIS A 152 -4.31 5.94 -7.66
CA HIS A 152 -3.93 4.92 -6.70
C HIS A 152 -5.11 4.55 -5.77
N LEU A 153 -5.81 5.55 -5.23
CA LEU A 153 -6.90 5.33 -4.28
C LEU A 153 -8.11 4.59 -4.89
N VAL A 154 -8.61 5.05 -6.04
CA VAL A 154 -9.89 4.57 -6.62
C VAL A 154 -9.74 3.89 -7.98
N GLY A 155 -8.51 3.71 -8.44
CA GLY A 155 -8.20 3.26 -9.80
C GLY A 155 -8.36 4.38 -10.85
N PRO A 156 -7.78 4.21 -12.05
CA PRO A 156 -7.83 5.21 -13.11
C PRO A 156 -9.26 5.50 -13.60
N HIS A 157 -10.14 4.50 -13.59
CA HIS A 157 -11.55 4.68 -13.96
C HIS A 157 -12.36 5.46 -12.92
N GLY A 158 -12.05 5.29 -11.63
CA GLY A 158 -12.63 6.09 -10.55
C GLY A 158 -12.22 7.55 -10.66
N LEU A 159 -10.92 7.80 -10.88
CA LEU A 159 -10.40 9.14 -11.13
C LEU A 159 -11.06 9.78 -12.36
N ARG A 160 -11.17 9.04 -13.47
CA ARG A 160 -11.85 9.52 -14.67
C ARG A 160 -13.30 9.87 -14.40
N ALA A 161 -14.03 9.05 -13.65
CA ALA A 161 -15.41 9.35 -13.26
C ALA A 161 -15.51 10.63 -12.42
N PHE A 162 -14.51 10.93 -11.58
CA PHE A 162 -14.47 12.17 -10.80
C PHE A 162 -14.32 13.42 -11.70
N LEU A 163 -13.41 13.37 -12.68
CA LEU A 163 -13.11 14.49 -13.59
C LEU A 163 -14.13 14.64 -14.72
N ASP A 164 -14.75 13.52 -15.14
CA ASP A 164 -15.78 13.46 -16.16
C ASP A 164 -17.06 12.84 -15.59
N PRO A 165 -18.06 13.67 -15.24
CA PRO A 165 -19.34 13.22 -14.68
C PRO A 165 -20.14 12.31 -15.63
N THR A 166 -19.87 12.37 -16.92
CA THR A 166 -20.56 11.56 -17.94
C THR A 166 -19.92 10.19 -18.16
N TYR A 167 -18.72 9.99 -17.60
CA TYR A 167 -17.98 8.75 -17.75
C TYR A 167 -18.69 7.57 -17.10
N ALA A 168 -18.81 6.48 -17.87
CA ALA A 168 -19.39 5.22 -17.43
C ALA A 168 -18.61 4.04 -18.02
N MET A 169 -18.57 2.95 -17.28
CA MET A 169 -18.06 1.66 -17.74
C MET A 169 -19.23 0.73 -18.10
N VAL A 170 -18.95 -0.30 -18.88
CA VAL A 170 -19.91 -1.37 -19.21
C VAL A 170 -19.39 -2.67 -18.65
N ARG A 171 -20.22 -3.39 -17.88
CA ARG A 171 -19.95 -4.76 -17.42
C ARG A 171 -21.19 -5.60 -17.66
N ASN A 172 -21.03 -6.72 -18.37
CA ASN A 172 -22.12 -7.63 -18.73
C ASN A 172 -23.31 -6.89 -19.37
N GLY A 173 -23.03 -6.01 -20.33
CA GLY A 173 -24.05 -5.19 -21.01
C GLY A 173 -24.67 -4.06 -20.18
N THR A 174 -24.34 -3.96 -18.89
CA THR A 174 -24.91 -2.93 -18.01
C THR A 174 -23.95 -1.75 -17.85
N ARG A 175 -24.44 -0.53 -18.11
CA ARG A 175 -23.71 0.72 -17.83
C ARG A 175 -23.69 1.01 -16.33
N TYR A 176 -22.53 1.33 -15.80
CA TYR A 176 -22.36 1.78 -14.41
C TYR A 176 -21.29 2.85 -14.29
N ARG A 177 -21.43 3.70 -13.27
CA ARG A 177 -20.43 4.71 -12.95
C ARG A 177 -19.43 4.13 -11.94
N PRO A 178 -18.11 4.20 -12.21
CA PRO A 178 -17.09 3.81 -11.22
C PRO A 178 -17.24 4.61 -9.92
N ARG A 179 -16.87 3.97 -8.81
CA ARG A 179 -16.85 4.64 -7.50
C ARG A 179 -15.71 5.67 -7.49
N ILE A 180 -15.98 6.81 -6.85
CA ILE A 180 -15.01 7.90 -6.61
C ILE A 180 -14.59 7.95 -5.13
N ILE A 181 -14.91 6.89 -4.39
CA ILE A 181 -14.68 6.71 -2.96
C ILE A 181 -14.12 5.30 -2.78
N ASP A 182 -13.13 5.14 -1.90
CA ASP A 182 -12.49 3.86 -1.58
C ASP A 182 -13.39 2.93 -0.71
N GLY A 183 -12.83 1.80 -0.26
CA GLY A 183 -13.53 0.86 0.63
C GLY A 183 -13.79 1.40 2.05
N ASN A 184 -13.08 2.45 2.48
CA ASN A 184 -13.19 3.07 3.79
C ASN A 184 -14.02 4.36 3.81
N GLY A 185 -14.50 4.83 2.67
CA GLY A 185 -15.27 6.08 2.57
C GLY A 185 -14.45 7.32 2.22
N VAL A 186 -13.16 7.19 1.91
CA VAL A 186 -12.28 8.28 1.50
C VAL A 186 -12.60 8.68 0.06
N HIS A 187 -13.00 9.94 -0.13
CA HIS A 187 -13.27 10.50 -1.44
C HIS A 187 -11.98 10.81 -2.20
N VAL A 188 -11.93 10.55 -3.52
CA VAL A 188 -10.73 10.75 -4.37
C VAL A 188 -10.16 12.17 -4.32
N GLY A 189 -11.03 13.17 -4.15
CA GLY A 189 -10.61 14.57 -3.98
C GLY A 189 -9.65 14.78 -2.81
N VAL A 190 -9.73 13.96 -1.74
CA VAL A 190 -8.82 14.03 -0.59
C VAL A 190 -7.39 13.72 -1.02
N TYR A 191 -7.20 12.69 -1.84
CA TYR A 191 -5.86 12.33 -2.34
C TYR A 191 -5.36 13.34 -3.36
N ILE A 192 -6.23 13.80 -4.25
CA ILE A 192 -5.88 14.85 -5.22
C ILE A 192 -5.35 16.10 -4.51
N GLU A 193 -6.05 16.56 -3.47
CA GLU A 193 -5.66 17.73 -2.70
C GLU A 193 -4.38 17.50 -1.90
N GLN A 194 -4.33 16.41 -1.12
CA GLN A 194 -3.22 16.08 -0.22
C GLN A 194 -1.90 15.92 -0.99
N PHE A 195 -1.95 15.36 -2.20
CA PHE A 195 -0.77 15.07 -3.00
C PHE A 195 -0.56 16.07 -4.15
N SER A 196 -1.19 17.24 -4.10
CA SER A 196 -1.10 18.23 -5.17
C SER A 196 0.26 18.93 -5.32
N ARG A 197 1.17 18.79 -4.35
CA ARG A 197 2.37 19.65 -4.24
C ARG A 197 3.70 19.01 -4.63
N TYR A 198 3.68 17.82 -5.22
CA TYR A 198 4.90 17.08 -5.55
C TYR A 198 5.21 17.23 -7.04
N ALA A 199 6.44 17.61 -7.38
CA ALA A 199 6.96 17.48 -8.74
C ALA A 199 7.35 16.01 -9.02
N LEU A 200 7.07 15.50 -10.22
CA LEU A 200 7.39 14.11 -10.56
C LEU A 200 8.27 14.05 -11.81
N ASP A 201 9.20 15.00 -11.92
CA ASP A 201 10.10 15.18 -13.06
C ASP A 201 11.05 13.98 -13.25
N ASN A 202 11.40 13.31 -12.16
CA ASN A 202 12.25 12.12 -12.14
C ASN A 202 11.47 10.79 -12.17
N LEU A 203 10.15 10.81 -12.33
CA LEU A 203 9.38 9.60 -12.62
C LEU A 203 9.62 9.21 -14.09
N GLN A 204 10.47 8.21 -14.34
CA GLN A 204 10.85 7.73 -15.68
C GLN A 204 10.86 6.21 -15.74
#